data_AF-A0A2H9RL57-F1
#
_entry.id   AF-A0A2H9RL57-F1
#
_cell.length_a   1.000
_cell.length_b   1.000
_cell.length_c   1.000
_cell.angle_alpha   90.00
_cell.angle_beta   90.00
_cell.angle_gamma   90.00
#
_symmetry.space_group_name_H-M   'P 1'
#
loop_
_entity.id
_entity.type
_entity.pdbx_description
1 polymer ?
#
loop_
_entity_poly.entity_id
_entity_poly.type
_entity_poly.pdbx_seq_one_letter_code
_entity_poly.pdbx_strand_id
1 'polypeptide(L)'
;MKEEKENKLKREKRNQDIRKNIMVSGKTNIIVTSCLSVFTTVIALIFSRSLLITAVTLFSSIVLVQIYFAIKQILKEAERLKKMESSFPDFIQLVSSNLRAGMTIDKALLLSSRKEFAPLDEEILHLGKDLVTGKEISTALEEMAKRVGSEKIIKTINLIVSGIRSGGNLATLLEQTASSMRERNFVEKRAASNVLMYVIFIFFAVAIGAPILFGLSSVLVEILTDLLSTLPELDASVSVPFTLTSISISVTFITYFSLAFIIATDIMASFVLGLVSKGEEKEGLKYLLPLALVSIVIFLIVRVFLRSYFGGLF
;
A
#
# COMPACT_ATOMS: atom_id res chain seq x y z
N MET A 1 -13.36 -41.50 21.64
CA MET A 1 -12.78 -40.65 22.72
C MET A 1 -11.27 -40.48 22.66
N LYS A 2 -10.44 -41.53 22.45
CA LYS A 2 -8.96 -41.35 22.37
C LYS A 2 -8.51 -40.60 21.10
N GLU A 3 -9.12 -40.89 19.96
CA GLU A 3 -8.79 -40.31 18.65
C GLU A 3 -9.13 -38.81 18.54
N GLU A 4 -10.21 -38.38 19.21
CA GLU A 4 -10.62 -36.97 19.26
C GLU A 4 -9.68 -36.11 20.12
N LYS A 5 -9.15 -36.69 21.21
CA LYS A 5 -8.11 -36.05 22.04
C LYS A 5 -6.79 -35.91 21.28
N GLU A 6 -6.43 -36.91 20.48
CA GLU A 6 -5.19 -36.89 19.69
C GLU A 6 -5.25 -35.85 18.55
N ASN A 7 -6.41 -35.71 17.90
CA ASN A 7 -6.63 -34.69 16.88
C ASN A 7 -6.69 -33.26 17.45
N LYS A 8 -7.22 -33.08 18.67
CA LYS A 8 -7.12 -31.79 19.39
C LYS A 8 -5.67 -31.45 19.72
N LEU A 9 -4.90 -32.42 20.22
CA LEU A 9 -3.48 -32.22 20.56
C LEU A 9 -2.62 -31.90 19.32
N LYS A 10 -2.86 -32.55 18.18
CA LYS A 10 -2.18 -32.25 16.90
C LYS A 10 -2.54 -30.87 16.36
N ARG A 11 -3.79 -30.41 16.54
CA ARG A 11 -4.23 -29.05 16.17
C ARG A 11 -3.62 -27.99 17.08
N GLU A 12 -3.53 -28.24 18.38
CA GLU A 12 -2.88 -27.33 19.33
C GLU A 12 -1.38 -27.19 19.05
N LYS A 13 -0.67 -28.29 18.83
CA LYS A 13 0.76 -28.27 18.45
C LYS A 13 1.00 -27.54 17.13
N ARG A 14 0.18 -27.81 16.10
CA ARG A 14 0.27 -27.11 14.80
C ARG A 14 -0.01 -25.61 14.94
N ASN A 15 -0.97 -25.21 15.77
CA ASN A 15 -1.27 -23.80 16.04
C ASN A 15 -0.17 -23.13 16.88
N GLN A 16 0.50 -23.88 17.77
CA GLN A 16 1.67 -23.42 18.51
C GLN A 16 2.86 -23.18 17.57
N ASP A 17 3.13 -24.10 16.63
CA ASP A 17 4.21 -23.99 15.67
C ASP A 17 3.98 -22.86 14.65
N ILE A 18 2.72 -22.65 14.21
CA ILE A 18 2.34 -21.51 13.38
C ILE A 18 2.52 -20.19 14.13
N ARG A 19 2.11 -20.11 15.41
CA ARG A 19 2.36 -18.93 16.25
C ARG A 19 3.85 -18.67 16.45
N LYS A 20 4.65 -19.73 16.65
CA LYS A 20 6.10 -19.65 16.82
C LYS A 20 6.78 -19.17 15.52
N ASN A 21 6.38 -19.67 14.35
CA ASN A 21 6.92 -19.23 13.06
C ASN A 21 6.48 -17.80 12.67
N ILE A 22 5.25 -17.38 13.00
CA ILE A 22 4.82 -15.99 12.83
C ILE A 22 5.61 -15.05 13.76
N MET A 23 5.88 -15.49 15.00
CA MET A 23 6.68 -14.71 15.95
C MET A 23 8.17 -14.66 15.57
N VAL A 24 8.72 -15.72 14.98
CA VAL A 24 10.12 -15.78 14.49
C VAL A 24 10.29 -14.95 13.22
N SER A 25 9.38 -15.01 12.26
CA SER A 25 9.42 -14.15 11.06
C SER A 25 9.19 -12.66 11.37
N GLY A 26 8.45 -12.36 12.45
CA GLY A 26 8.38 -11.03 13.05
C GLY A 26 9.74 -10.59 13.62
N LYS A 27 10.39 -11.45 14.41
CA LYS A 27 11.70 -11.15 15.04
C LYS A 27 12.83 -10.97 14.03
N THR A 28 12.94 -11.80 13.00
CA THR A 28 14.01 -11.65 11.98
C THR A 28 13.86 -10.36 11.17
N ASN A 29 12.62 -9.95 10.87
CA ASN A 29 12.37 -8.69 10.17
C ASN A 29 12.55 -7.46 11.06
N ILE A 30 12.24 -7.56 12.36
CA ILE A 30 12.53 -6.50 13.36
C ILE A 30 14.05 -6.30 13.46
N ILE A 31 14.84 -7.37 13.45
CA ILE A 31 16.31 -7.28 13.49
C ILE A 31 16.85 -6.56 12.24
N VAL A 32 16.30 -6.85 11.05
CA VAL A 32 16.75 -6.21 9.79
C VAL A 32 16.37 -4.73 9.73
N THR A 33 15.14 -4.35 10.15
CA THR A 33 14.73 -2.94 10.19
C THR A 33 15.43 -2.15 11.29
N SER A 34 15.68 -2.76 12.45
CA SER A 34 16.48 -2.17 13.52
C SER A 34 17.93 -1.99 13.09
N CYS A 35 18.50 -2.95 12.35
CA CYS A 35 19.84 -2.81 11.74
C CYS A 35 19.88 -1.66 10.73
N LEU A 36 18.84 -1.48 9.90
CA LEU A 36 18.78 -0.39 8.92
C LEU A 36 18.64 0.98 9.60
N SER A 37 17.83 1.09 10.66
CA SER A 37 17.71 2.33 11.45
C SER A 37 18.98 2.66 12.23
N VAL A 38 19.69 1.63 12.72
CA VAL A 38 20.99 1.79 13.37
C VAL A 38 22.02 2.23 12.33
N PHE A 39 22.00 1.67 11.12
CA PHE A 39 22.89 2.06 10.02
C PHE A 39 22.68 3.52 9.59
N THR A 40 21.43 3.97 9.44
CA THR A 40 21.12 5.39 9.16
C THR A 40 21.53 6.32 10.32
N THR A 41 21.41 5.85 11.57
CA THR A 41 21.84 6.61 12.76
C THR A 41 23.36 6.73 12.82
N VAL A 42 24.10 5.67 12.51
CA VAL A 42 25.57 5.67 12.46
C VAL A 42 26.08 6.63 11.38
N ILE A 43 25.42 6.68 10.22
CA ILE A 43 25.74 7.62 9.13
C ILE A 43 25.48 9.08 9.57
N ALA A 44 24.39 9.34 10.28
CA ALA A 44 24.08 10.68 10.81
C ALA A 44 25.06 11.13 11.91
N LEU A 45 25.57 10.19 12.71
CA LEU A 45 26.56 10.42 13.78
C LEU A 45 27.94 10.80 13.23
N ILE A 46 28.28 10.34 12.02
CA ILE A 46 29.54 10.68 11.34
C ILE A 46 29.50 12.11 10.76
N PHE A 47 28.32 12.66 10.47
CA PHE A 47 28.19 13.92 9.71
C PHE A 47 27.81 15.17 10.54
N SER A 48 27.35 15.03 11.79
CA SER A 48 26.86 16.19 12.58
C SER A 48 27.41 16.26 14.01
N ARG A 49 27.95 17.42 14.41
CA ARG A 49 28.65 17.65 15.69
C ARG A 49 27.75 18.10 16.86
N SER A 50 26.42 17.97 16.75
CA SER A 50 25.46 18.45 17.76
C SER A 50 24.58 17.34 18.36
N LEU A 51 24.48 17.33 19.70
CA LEU A 51 23.78 16.31 20.48
C LEU A 51 22.26 16.30 20.24
N LEU A 52 21.66 17.47 19.95
CA LEU A 52 20.21 17.64 19.76
C LEU A 52 19.70 17.02 18.44
N ILE A 53 20.47 17.12 17.35
CA ILE A 53 20.09 16.54 16.05
C ILE A 53 20.10 14.99 16.15
N THR A 54 21.04 14.44 16.92
CA THR A 54 21.12 13.00 17.18
C THR A 54 19.92 12.51 17.98
N ALA A 55 19.47 13.25 19.00
CA ALA A 55 18.29 12.87 19.79
C ALA A 55 16.97 12.92 18.97
N VAL A 56 16.80 13.94 18.11
CA VAL A 56 15.61 14.09 17.26
C VAL A 56 15.55 13.00 16.18
N THR A 57 16.68 12.63 15.58
CA THR A 57 16.76 11.54 14.60
C THR A 57 16.50 10.17 15.22
N LEU A 58 16.96 9.95 16.46
CA LEU A 58 16.67 8.73 17.23
C LEU A 58 15.17 8.62 17.56
N PHE A 59 14.53 9.72 18.00
CA PHE A 59 13.10 9.73 18.27
C PHE A 59 12.27 9.52 16.99
N SER A 60 12.64 10.19 15.89
CA SER A 60 11.99 10.07 14.59
C SER A 60 12.09 8.64 14.03
N SER A 61 13.25 8.00 14.13
CA SER A 61 13.44 6.61 13.66
C SER A 61 12.63 5.59 14.46
N ILE A 62 12.54 5.72 15.78
CA ILE A 62 11.71 4.86 16.63
C ILE A 62 10.22 4.98 16.26
N VAL A 63 9.73 6.21 16.08
CA VAL A 63 8.33 6.46 15.70
C VAL A 63 8.02 5.87 14.32
N LEU A 64 8.92 6.03 13.34
CA LEU A 64 8.77 5.47 12.00
C LEU A 64 8.72 3.93 12.01
N VAL A 65 9.56 3.27 12.81
CA VAL A 65 9.56 1.81 12.97
C VAL A 65 8.24 1.32 13.60
N GLN A 66 7.74 2.04 14.60
CA GLN A 66 6.47 1.70 15.26
C GLN A 66 5.27 1.82 14.29
N ILE A 67 5.26 2.89 13.47
CA ILE A 67 4.25 3.11 12.43
C ILE A 67 4.32 2.02 11.35
N TYR A 68 5.53 1.67 10.90
CA TYR A 68 5.73 0.61 9.91
C TYR A 68 5.16 -0.74 10.38
N PHE A 69 5.38 -1.10 11.64
CA PHE A 69 4.88 -2.35 12.20
C PHE A 69 3.34 -2.36 12.31
N ALA A 70 2.73 -1.26 12.74
CA ALA A 70 1.28 -1.11 12.80
C ALA A 70 0.66 -1.28 11.40
N ILE A 71 1.24 -0.64 10.38
CA ILE A 71 0.77 -0.75 8.99
C ILE A 71 0.90 -2.19 8.48
N LYS A 72 2.02 -2.88 8.74
CA LYS A 72 2.24 -4.26 8.29
C LYS A 72 1.21 -5.25 8.87
N GLN A 73 0.81 -5.07 10.13
CA GLN A 73 -0.21 -5.90 10.75
C GLN A 73 -1.59 -5.70 10.09
N ILE A 74 -1.98 -4.44 9.90
CA ILE A 74 -3.24 -4.07 9.24
C ILE A 74 -3.28 -4.63 7.80
N LEU A 75 -2.18 -4.52 7.06
CA LEU A 75 -2.09 -5.05 5.69
C LEU A 75 -2.24 -6.57 5.63
N LYS A 76 -1.67 -7.30 6.60
CA LYS A 76 -1.78 -8.77 6.65
C LYS A 76 -3.22 -9.23 6.91
N GLU A 77 -3.92 -8.53 7.80
CA GLU A 77 -5.34 -8.79 8.05
C GLU A 77 -6.18 -8.44 6.83
N ALA A 78 -5.94 -7.29 6.20
CA ALA A 78 -6.61 -6.89 4.97
C ALA A 78 -6.39 -7.90 3.82
N GLU A 79 -5.18 -8.45 3.68
CA GLU A 79 -4.89 -9.48 2.68
C GLU A 79 -5.63 -10.79 2.98
N ARG A 80 -5.71 -11.18 4.27
CA ARG A 80 -6.48 -12.35 4.70
C ARG A 80 -7.96 -12.18 4.37
N LEU A 81 -8.56 -11.03 4.73
CA LEU A 81 -9.96 -10.72 4.41
C LEU A 81 -10.19 -10.70 2.89
N LYS A 82 -9.30 -10.07 2.13
CA LYS A 82 -9.39 -10.01 0.67
C LYS A 82 -9.38 -11.40 0.03
N LYS A 83 -8.57 -12.33 0.55
CA LYS A 83 -8.56 -13.74 0.10
C LYS A 83 -9.88 -14.43 0.41
N MET A 84 -10.45 -14.22 1.60
CA MET A 84 -11.78 -14.75 1.93
C MET A 84 -12.86 -14.19 1.01
N GLU A 85 -12.87 -12.88 0.76
CA GLU A 85 -13.81 -12.21 -0.15
C GLU A 85 -13.70 -12.72 -1.59
N SER A 86 -12.48 -13.00 -2.07
CA SER A 86 -12.29 -13.50 -3.43
C SER A 86 -12.77 -14.94 -3.60
N SER A 87 -12.68 -15.77 -2.57
CA SER A 87 -13.08 -17.19 -2.60
C SER A 87 -14.56 -17.40 -2.24
N PHE A 88 -15.20 -16.42 -1.61
CA PHE A 88 -16.60 -16.51 -1.17
C PHE A 88 -17.60 -16.77 -2.31
N PRO A 89 -17.53 -16.12 -3.48
CA PRO A 89 -18.43 -16.42 -4.61
C PRO A 89 -18.32 -17.87 -5.08
N ASP A 90 -17.09 -18.41 -5.13
CA ASP A 90 -16.85 -19.79 -5.57
C ASP A 90 -17.39 -20.80 -4.55
N PHE A 91 -17.28 -20.50 -3.25
CA PHE A 91 -17.94 -21.27 -2.20
C PHE A 91 -19.46 -21.29 -2.38
N ILE A 92 -20.10 -20.13 -2.55
CA ILE A 92 -21.56 -20.02 -2.73
C ILE A 92 -22.02 -20.75 -4.00
N GLN A 93 -21.25 -20.65 -5.08
CA GLN A 93 -21.49 -21.37 -6.33
C GLN A 93 -21.46 -22.89 -6.13
N LEU A 94 -20.51 -23.39 -5.36
CA LEU A 94 -20.40 -24.81 -5.04
C LEU A 94 -21.59 -25.29 -4.21
N VAL A 95 -22.02 -24.49 -3.23
CA VAL A 95 -23.23 -24.79 -2.43
C VAL A 95 -24.46 -24.85 -3.34
N SER A 96 -24.64 -23.86 -4.22
CA SER A 96 -25.75 -23.85 -5.18
C SER A 96 -25.76 -25.11 -6.06
N SER A 97 -24.59 -25.53 -6.54
CA SER A 97 -24.44 -26.72 -7.38
C SER A 97 -24.79 -28.01 -6.63
N ASN A 98 -24.36 -28.12 -5.36
CA ASN A 98 -24.74 -29.24 -4.49
C ASN A 98 -26.24 -29.27 -4.19
N LEU A 99 -26.87 -28.11 -3.95
CA LEU A 99 -28.32 -28.02 -3.75
C LEU A 99 -29.09 -28.44 -5.01
N ARG A 100 -28.65 -28.02 -6.21
CA ARG A 100 -29.25 -28.46 -7.49
C ARG A 100 -29.11 -29.96 -7.73
N ALA A 101 -28.05 -30.57 -7.22
CA ALA A 101 -27.86 -32.01 -7.25
C ALA A 101 -28.79 -32.78 -6.28
N GLY A 102 -29.71 -32.08 -5.59
CA GLY A 102 -30.68 -32.68 -4.68
C GLY A 102 -30.15 -32.91 -3.26
N MET A 103 -28.99 -32.34 -2.91
CA MET A 103 -28.47 -32.44 -1.56
C MET A 103 -29.28 -31.57 -0.60
N THR A 104 -29.43 -32.05 0.64
CA THR A 104 -29.98 -31.23 1.73
C THR A 104 -29.02 -30.09 2.06
N ILE A 105 -29.54 -28.99 2.61
CA ILE A 105 -28.79 -27.74 2.86
C ILE A 105 -27.57 -27.98 3.76
N ASP A 106 -27.76 -28.73 4.84
CA ASP A 106 -26.73 -29.13 5.80
C ASP A 106 -25.60 -29.91 5.10
N LYS A 107 -25.93 -30.89 4.25
CA LYS A 107 -24.94 -31.65 3.48
C LYS A 107 -24.25 -30.81 2.41
N ALA A 108 -25.00 -29.98 1.70
CA ALA A 108 -24.48 -29.12 0.64
C ALA A 108 -23.44 -28.14 1.20
N LEU A 109 -23.71 -27.53 2.35
CA LEU A 109 -22.78 -26.61 3.01
C LEU A 109 -21.57 -27.33 3.61
N LEU A 110 -21.78 -28.48 4.26
CA LEU A 110 -20.69 -29.27 4.85
C LEU A 110 -19.69 -29.76 3.78
N LEU A 111 -20.19 -30.29 2.65
CA LEU A 111 -19.33 -30.77 1.56
C LEU A 111 -18.73 -29.66 0.70
N SER A 112 -19.22 -28.42 0.85
CA SER A 112 -18.61 -27.24 0.24
C SER A 112 -17.42 -26.70 1.05
N SER A 113 -17.15 -27.25 2.25
CA SER A 113 -15.93 -26.94 3.00
C SER A 113 -14.72 -27.63 2.36
N ARG A 114 -14.08 -26.92 1.43
CA ARG A 114 -12.88 -27.39 0.74
C ARG A 114 -11.66 -26.57 1.12
N LYS A 115 -10.50 -27.23 1.22
CA LYS A 115 -9.23 -26.59 1.58
C LYS A 115 -8.75 -25.55 0.55
N GLU A 116 -9.22 -25.64 -0.70
CA GLU A 116 -8.95 -24.62 -1.73
C GLU A 116 -9.46 -23.23 -1.36
N PHE A 117 -10.42 -23.13 -0.43
CA PHE A 117 -10.95 -21.86 0.05
C PHE A 117 -10.17 -21.26 1.22
N ALA A 118 -9.02 -21.82 1.62
CA ALA A 118 -8.21 -21.26 2.70
C ALA A 118 -7.90 -19.77 2.46
N PRO A 119 -8.14 -18.87 3.44
CA PRO A 119 -8.41 -19.14 4.86
C PRO A 119 -9.91 -19.18 5.26
N LEU A 120 -10.84 -19.17 4.30
CA LEU A 120 -12.30 -19.22 4.52
C LEU A 120 -12.79 -20.64 4.86
N ASP A 121 -12.01 -21.66 4.53
CA ASP A 121 -12.33 -23.09 4.71
C ASP A 121 -12.69 -23.46 6.16
N GLU A 122 -11.95 -22.92 7.14
CA GLU A 122 -12.23 -23.13 8.57
C GLU A 122 -13.60 -22.59 8.99
N GLU A 123 -13.97 -21.41 8.50
CA GLU A 123 -15.26 -20.77 8.79
C GLU A 123 -16.42 -21.49 8.09
N ILE A 124 -16.21 -21.98 6.87
CA ILE A 124 -17.20 -22.82 6.16
C ILE A 124 -17.38 -24.16 6.89
N LEU A 125 -16.31 -24.75 7.40
CA LEU A 125 -16.38 -26.00 8.17
C LEU A 125 -17.17 -25.80 9.47
N HIS A 126 -16.97 -24.66 10.14
CA HIS A 126 -17.74 -24.30 11.33
C HIS A 126 -19.21 -24.11 11.00
N LEU A 127 -19.53 -23.36 9.93
CA LEU A 127 -20.89 -23.22 9.42
C LEU A 127 -21.56 -24.56 9.15
N GLY A 128 -20.90 -25.47 8.43
CA GLY A 128 -21.44 -26.80 8.14
C GLY A 128 -21.74 -27.62 9.39
N LYS A 129 -20.89 -27.53 10.42
CA LYS A 129 -21.11 -28.21 11.71
C LYS A 129 -22.30 -27.63 12.47
N ASP A 130 -22.42 -26.31 12.51
CA ASP A 130 -23.54 -25.63 13.18
C ASP A 130 -24.88 -26.10 12.62
N LEU A 131 -24.98 -26.28 11.30
CA LEU A 131 -26.18 -26.77 10.64
C LEU A 131 -26.46 -28.25 10.93
N VAL A 132 -25.43 -29.10 10.94
CA VAL A 132 -25.58 -30.51 11.33
C VAL A 132 -26.06 -30.63 12.79
N THR A 133 -25.68 -29.70 13.66
CA THR A 133 -26.18 -29.64 15.04
C THR A 133 -27.61 -29.08 15.18
N GLY A 134 -28.28 -28.75 14.06
CA GLY A 134 -29.66 -28.29 14.05
C GLY A 134 -29.85 -26.78 14.22
N LYS A 135 -28.77 -25.99 14.09
CA LYS A 135 -28.87 -24.52 14.14
C LYS A 135 -29.62 -24.00 12.91
N GLU A 136 -30.42 -22.94 13.08
CA GLU A 136 -31.10 -22.27 11.97
C GLU A 136 -30.06 -21.73 10.96
N ILE A 137 -30.31 -21.94 9.67
CA ILE A 137 -29.43 -21.51 8.58
C ILE A 137 -29.14 -20.00 8.63
N SER A 138 -30.17 -19.20 8.90
CA SER A 138 -30.07 -17.75 8.99
C SER A 138 -29.04 -17.33 10.03
N THR A 139 -29.18 -17.87 11.25
CA THR A 139 -28.30 -17.56 12.38
C THR A 139 -26.88 -18.07 12.16
N ALA A 140 -26.72 -19.28 11.62
CA ALA A 140 -25.41 -19.86 11.37
C ALA A 140 -24.62 -19.06 10.32
N LEU A 141 -25.28 -18.60 9.25
CA LEU A 141 -24.68 -17.74 8.24
C LEU A 141 -24.29 -16.37 8.82
N GLU A 142 -25.18 -15.71 9.56
CA GLU A 142 -24.89 -14.41 10.18
C GLU A 142 -23.70 -14.48 11.15
N GLU A 143 -23.59 -15.54 11.94
CA GLU A 143 -22.45 -15.74 12.83
C GLU A 143 -21.15 -16.02 12.07
N MET A 144 -21.21 -16.79 10.97
CA MET A 144 -20.05 -16.96 10.09
C MET A 144 -19.60 -15.63 9.51
N ALA A 145 -20.54 -14.79 9.06
CA ALA A 145 -20.25 -13.46 8.56
C ALA A 145 -19.56 -12.56 9.62
N LYS A 146 -20.05 -12.61 10.87
CA LYS A 146 -19.46 -11.87 11.99
C LYS A 146 -18.04 -12.35 12.33
N ARG A 147 -17.77 -13.67 12.27
CA ARG A 147 -16.42 -14.22 12.51
C ARG A 147 -15.44 -13.87 11.39
N VAL A 148 -15.90 -13.83 10.14
CA VAL A 148 -15.10 -13.41 8.99
C VAL A 148 -14.74 -11.92 9.07
N GLY A 149 -15.64 -11.07 9.56
CA GLY A 149 -15.37 -9.65 9.79
C GLY A 149 -15.27 -8.78 8.52
N SER A 150 -15.64 -9.32 7.35
CA SER A 150 -15.73 -8.56 6.10
C SER A 150 -17.11 -7.93 5.96
N GLU A 151 -17.17 -6.62 5.78
CA GLU A 151 -18.41 -5.89 5.54
C GLU A 151 -19.11 -6.36 4.24
N LYS A 152 -18.33 -6.72 3.20
CA LYS A 152 -18.87 -7.24 1.94
C LYS A 152 -19.57 -8.59 2.15
N ILE A 153 -18.95 -9.50 2.90
CA ILE A 153 -19.52 -10.83 3.20
C ILE A 153 -20.75 -10.68 4.11
N ILE A 154 -20.71 -9.80 5.13
CA ILE A 154 -21.86 -9.52 6.00
C ILE A 154 -23.06 -9.02 5.19
N LYS A 155 -22.87 -8.01 4.32
CA LYS A 155 -23.94 -7.49 3.47
C LYS A 155 -24.51 -8.57 2.55
N THR A 156 -23.64 -9.39 1.96
CA THR A 156 -24.06 -10.47 1.06
C THR A 156 -24.85 -11.54 1.81
N ILE A 157 -24.40 -11.96 2.99
CA ILE A 157 -25.12 -12.93 3.81
C ILE A 157 -26.48 -12.40 4.25
N ASN A 158 -26.58 -11.13 4.65
CA ASN A 158 -27.86 -10.53 5.00
C ASN A 158 -28.85 -10.58 3.82
N LEU A 159 -28.39 -10.32 2.59
CA LEU A 159 -29.22 -10.45 1.39
C LEU A 159 -29.67 -11.90 1.16
N ILE A 160 -28.79 -12.88 1.34
CA ILE A 160 -29.12 -14.30 1.24
C ILE A 160 -30.17 -14.69 2.29
N VAL A 161 -30.00 -14.27 3.55
CA VAL A 161 -30.94 -14.54 4.64
C VAL A 161 -32.31 -13.91 4.38
N SER A 162 -32.35 -12.66 3.90
CA SER A 162 -33.60 -12.03 3.48
C SER A 162 -34.29 -12.81 2.35
N GLY A 163 -33.53 -13.26 1.34
CA GLY A 163 -34.07 -14.06 0.25
C GLY A 163 -34.59 -15.44 0.67
N ILE A 164 -33.94 -16.09 1.65
CA ILE A 164 -34.43 -17.33 2.27
C ILE A 164 -35.78 -17.09 2.96
N ARG A 165 -35.91 -16.01 3.73
CA ARG A 165 -37.16 -15.66 4.43
C ARG A 165 -38.32 -15.40 3.46
N SER A 166 -38.03 -14.92 2.25
CA SER A 166 -39.02 -14.73 1.19
C SER A 166 -39.48 -16.02 0.51
N GLY A 167 -38.91 -17.18 0.86
CA GLY A 167 -39.34 -18.49 0.34
C GLY A 167 -38.89 -18.79 -1.09
N GLY A 168 -37.88 -18.07 -1.60
CA GLY A 168 -37.32 -18.30 -2.93
C GLY A 168 -36.55 -19.63 -3.02
N ASN A 169 -36.30 -20.10 -4.26
CA ASN A 169 -35.42 -21.24 -4.49
C ASN A 169 -33.98 -20.88 -4.07
N LEU A 170 -33.52 -21.46 -2.96
CA LEU A 170 -32.20 -21.17 -2.40
C LEU A 170 -31.07 -21.44 -3.39
N ALA A 171 -31.15 -22.51 -4.19
CA ALA A 171 -30.12 -22.81 -5.17
C ALA A 171 -30.01 -21.70 -6.23
N THR A 172 -31.15 -21.21 -6.73
CA THR A 172 -31.20 -20.09 -7.68
C THR A 172 -30.70 -18.79 -7.04
N LEU A 173 -31.09 -18.51 -5.80
CA LEU A 173 -30.65 -17.31 -5.06
C LEU A 173 -29.13 -17.28 -4.87
N LEU A 174 -28.55 -18.41 -4.44
CA LEU A 174 -27.10 -18.53 -4.25
C LEU A 174 -26.35 -18.40 -5.58
N GLU A 175 -26.86 -19.00 -6.67
CA GLU A 175 -26.28 -18.87 -8.02
C GLU A 175 -26.25 -17.42 -8.48
N GLN A 176 -27.39 -16.73 -8.42
CA GLN A 176 -27.51 -15.33 -8.82
C GLN A 176 -26.61 -14.43 -7.98
N THR A 177 -26.51 -14.70 -6.67
CA THR A 177 -25.63 -13.97 -5.77
C THR A 177 -24.16 -14.21 -6.13
N ALA A 178 -23.74 -15.45 -6.36
CA ALA A 178 -22.37 -15.78 -6.76
C ALA A 178 -21.98 -15.12 -8.09
N SER A 179 -22.87 -15.17 -9.09
CA SER A 179 -22.67 -14.49 -10.38
C SER A 179 -22.54 -12.98 -10.21
N SER A 180 -23.44 -12.36 -9.44
CA SER A 180 -23.42 -10.91 -9.18
C SER A 180 -22.15 -10.47 -8.46
N MET A 181 -21.67 -11.26 -7.49
CA MET A 181 -20.39 -10.99 -6.82
C MET A 181 -19.21 -11.13 -7.76
N ARG A 182 -19.21 -12.13 -8.67
CA ARG A 182 -18.14 -12.33 -9.64
C ARG A 182 -18.07 -11.19 -10.65
N GLU A 183 -19.23 -10.74 -11.15
CA GLU A 183 -19.33 -9.58 -12.02
C GLU A 183 -18.81 -8.32 -11.34
N ARG A 184 -19.23 -8.06 -10.09
CA ARG A 184 -18.74 -6.93 -9.30
C ARG A 184 -17.22 -7.00 -9.08
N ASN A 185 -16.70 -8.16 -8.72
CA ASN A 185 -15.25 -8.37 -8.56
C ASN A 185 -14.49 -8.15 -9.87
N PHE A 186 -15.07 -8.54 -11.01
CA PHE A 186 -14.48 -8.29 -12.33
C PHE A 186 -14.43 -6.80 -12.66
N VAL A 187 -15.53 -6.07 -12.42
CA VAL A 187 -15.59 -4.61 -12.61
C VAL A 187 -14.60 -3.89 -11.70
N GLU A 188 -14.54 -4.25 -10.41
CA GLU A 188 -13.59 -3.68 -9.45
C GLU A 188 -12.14 -3.92 -9.87
N LYS A 189 -11.80 -5.14 -10.32
CA LYS A 189 -10.45 -5.46 -10.84
C LYS A 189 -10.11 -4.66 -12.09
N ARG A 190 -11.05 -4.51 -13.02
CA ARG A 190 -10.84 -3.75 -14.26
C ARG A 190 -10.64 -2.26 -13.97
N ALA A 191 -11.45 -1.69 -13.07
CA ALA A 191 -11.29 -0.32 -12.60
C ALA A 191 -9.92 -0.11 -11.94
N ALA A 192 -9.49 -1.01 -11.05
CA ALA A 192 -8.18 -0.94 -10.41
C ALA A 192 -7.01 -1.02 -11.40
N SER A 193 -7.13 -1.83 -12.46
CA SER A 193 -6.11 -1.92 -13.51
C SER A 193 -5.98 -0.63 -14.31
N ASN A 194 -7.11 0.03 -14.64
CA ASN A 194 -7.09 1.31 -15.34
C ASN A 194 -6.46 2.42 -14.49
N VAL A 195 -6.80 2.43 -13.20
CA VAL A 195 -6.24 3.37 -12.21
C VAL A 195 -4.73 3.19 -12.05
N LEU A 196 -4.23 1.95 -12.08
CA LEU A 196 -2.80 1.66 -11.93
C LEU A 196 -1.94 2.36 -12.98
N MET A 197 -2.42 2.49 -14.22
CA MET A 197 -1.69 3.20 -15.27
C MET A 197 -1.49 4.69 -14.92
N TYR A 198 -2.52 5.35 -14.40
CA TYR A 198 -2.41 6.73 -13.93
C TYR A 198 -1.45 6.85 -12.74
N VAL A 199 -1.50 5.91 -11.79
CA VAL A 199 -0.58 5.88 -10.64
C VAL A 199 0.87 5.77 -11.12
N ILE A 200 1.17 4.88 -12.06
CA ILE A 200 2.52 4.73 -12.63
C ILE A 200 2.96 6.02 -13.32
N PHE A 201 2.08 6.63 -14.12
CA PHE A 201 2.40 7.87 -14.85
C PHE A 201 2.69 9.03 -13.90
N ILE A 202 1.85 9.27 -12.90
CA ILE A 202 2.04 10.34 -11.90
C ILE A 202 3.33 10.08 -11.12
N PHE A 203 3.55 8.85 -10.67
CA PHE A 203 4.77 8.48 -9.96
C PHE A 203 6.02 8.74 -10.82
N PHE A 204 6.03 8.32 -12.09
CA PHE A 204 7.17 8.56 -12.98
C PHE A 204 7.39 10.05 -13.26
N ALA A 205 6.33 10.80 -13.56
CA ALA A 205 6.40 12.22 -13.84
C ALA A 205 6.96 13.02 -12.66
N VAL A 206 6.59 12.66 -11.43
CA VAL A 206 7.01 13.38 -10.23
C VAL A 206 8.31 12.84 -9.66
N ALA A 207 8.50 11.52 -9.57
CA ALA A 207 9.71 10.93 -9.01
C ALA A 207 10.94 11.12 -9.91
N ILE A 208 10.77 11.14 -11.24
CA ILE A 208 11.86 11.22 -12.21
C ILE A 208 11.80 12.53 -12.99
N GLY A 209 10.65 12.84 -13.60
CA GLY A 209 10.49 13.98 -14.49
C GLY A 209 10.77 15.33 -13.83
N ALA A 210 10.09 15.63 -12.72
CA ALA A 210 10.25 16.90 -12.01
C ALA A 210 11.68 17.14 -11.50
N PRO A 211 12.34 16.19 -10.80
CA PRO A 211 13.75 16.32 -10.39
C PRO A 211 14.72 16.55 -11.54
N ILE A 212 14.55 15.88 -12.67
CA ILE A 212 15.38 16.09 -13.85
C ILE A 212 15.20 17.52 -14.37
N LEU A 213 13.96 17.97 -14.50
CA LEU A 213 13.64 19.31 -15.02
C LEU A 213 14.18 20.41 -14.09
N PHE A 214 13.95 20.30 -12.78
CA PHE A 214 14.47 21.24 -11.78
C PHE A 214 16.00 21.18 -11.69
N GLY A 215 16.61 19.99 -11.81
CA GLY A 215 18.06 19.82 -11.88
C GLY A 215 18.66 20.55 -13.07
N LEU A 216 18.10 20.32 -14.27
CA LEU A 216 18.52 21.01 -15.49
C LEU A 216 18.36 22.53 -15.38
N SER A 217 17.20 22.98 -14.89
CA SER A 217 16.93 24.40 -14.69
C SER A 217 17.93 25.03 -13.71
N SER A 218 18.25 24.35 -12.59
CA SER A 218 19.19 24.86 -11.60
C SER A 218 20.59 25.07 -12.16
N VAL A 219 21.08 24.11 -12.96
CA VAL A 219 22.41 24.18 -13.59
C VAL A 219 22.46 25.22 -14.70
N LEU A 220 21.39 25.36 -15.50
CA LEU A 220 21.30 26.39 -16.52
C LEU A 220 21.42 27.79 -15.91
N VAL A 221 20.70 28.06 -14.81
CA VAL A 221 20.78 29.36 -14.13
C VAL A 221 22.16 29.58 -13.50
N GLU A 222 22.79 28.53 -12.95
CA GLU A 222 24.17 28.58 -12.43
C GLU A 222 25.16 29.01 -13.54
N ILE A 223 25.13 28.35 -14.70
CA ILE A 223 25.98 28.68 -15.86
C ILE A 223 25.72 30.11 -16.36
N LEU A 224 24.46 30.52 -16.51
CA LEU A 224 24.14 31.87 -16.97
C LEU A 224 24.65 32.95 -16.00
N THR A 225 24.59 32.69 -14.70
CA THR A 225 25.10 33.61 -13.67
C THR A 225 26.62 33.70 -13.73
N ASP A 226 27.31 32.56 -13.87
CA ASP A 226 28.77 32.51 -13.99
C ASP A 226 29.26 33.23 -15.26
N LEU A 227 28.62 33.00 -16.41
CA LEU A 227 28.94 33.69 -17.67
C LEU A 227 28.72 35.20 -17.58
N LEU A 228 27.60 35.64 -17.00
CA LEU A 228 27.30 37.06 -16.82
C LEU A 228 28.29 37.73 -15.86
N SER A 229 28.77 37.02 -14.84
CA SER A 229 29.77 37.51 -13.88
C SER A 229 31.18 37.65 -14.45
N THR A 230 31.49 36.93 -15.54
CA THR A 230 32.80 36.96 -16.20
C THR A 230 32.88 38.11 -17.23
N LEU A 231 31.76 38.73 -17.59
CA LEU A 231 31.77 39.91 -18.44
C LEU A 231 32.36 41.10 -17.68
N PRO A 232 33.34 41.83 -18.25
CA PRO A 232 33.83 43.06 -17.65
C PRO A 232 32.65 44.02 -17.43
N GLU A 233 32.55 44.62 -16.24
CA GLU A 233 31.66 45.76 -16.02
C GLU A 233 32.04 46.83 -17.05
N LEU A 234 31.16 47.09 -18.01
CA LEU A 234 31.39 48.14 -18.99
C LEU A 234 31.34 49.47 -18.24
N ASP A 235 32.49 50.16 -18.18
CA ASP A 235 32.56 51.53 -17.71
C ASP A 235 31.46 52.36 -18.39
N ALA A 236 30.77 53.16 -17.57
CA ALA A 236 29.50 53.84 -17.85
C ALA A 236 29.51 54.90 -18.99
N SER A 237 30.45 54.83 -19.93
CA SER A 237 30.62 55.76 -21.05
C SER A 237 30.23 55.19 -22.42
N VAL A 238 29.88 53.91 -22.51
CA VAL A 238 29.38 53.29 -23.75
C VAL A 238 27.87 53.07 -23.64
N SER A 239 27.08 53.88 -24.34
CA SER A 239 25.62 53.74 -24.43
C SER A 239 25.23 52.55 -25.31
N VAL A 240 25.36 51.34 -24.77
CA VAL A 240 24.84 50.13 -25.40
C VAL A 240 23.31 50.07 -25.14
N PRO A 241 22.46 49.66 -26.11
CA PRO A 241 21.00 49.57 -25.92
C PRO A 241 20.52 48.58 -24.84
N PHE A 242 21.43 47.86 -24.18
CA PHE A 242 21.14 46.86 -23.17
C PHE A 242 21.81 47.27 -21.85
N THR A 243 21.02 47.54 -20.81
CA THR A 243 21.50 47.66 -19.43
C THR A 243 21.55 46.27 -18.81
N LEU A 244 22.73 45.65 -18.81
CA LEU A 244 22.97 44.40 -18.10
C LEU A 244 23.25 44.72 -16.63
N THR A 245 22.20 44.70 -15.81
CA THR A 245 22.35 44.75 -14.35
C THR A 245 22.95 43.44 -13.88
N SER A 246 24.05 43.49 -13.11
CA SER A 246 24.63 42.31 -12.48
C SER A 246 23.65 41.75 -11.45
N ILE A 247 23.01 40.64 -11.80
CA ILE A 247 22.13 39.92 -10.90
C ILE A 247 22.99 38.99 -10.04
N SER A 248 23.18 39.34 -8.77
CA SER A 248 23.90 38.52 -7.78
C SER A 248 23.01 37.44 -7.18
N ILE A 249 22.48 36.53 -8.01
CA ILE A 249 21.79 35.34 -7.50
C ILE A 249 22.85 34.36 -6.98
N SER A 250 22.78 34.02 -5.69
CA SER A 250 23.62 32.98 -5.11
C SER A 250 23.20 31.59 -5.59
N VAL A 251 24.16 30.77 -6.02
CA VAL A 251 23.97 29.35 -6.40
C VAL A 251 23.26 28.55 -5.30
N THR A 252 23.53 28.89 -4.04
CA THR A 252 22.90 28.28 -2.87
C THR A 252 21.39 28.58 -2.80
N PHE A 253 20.97 29.79 -3.20
CA PHE A 253 19.56 30.16 -3.24
C PHE A 253 18.79 29.32 -4.26
N ILE A 254 19.33 29.15 -5.48
CA ILE A 254 18.70 28.33 -6.54
C ILE A 254 18.55 26.89 -6.09
N THR A 255 19.56 26.36 -5.40
CA THR A 255 19.51 24.98 -4.86
C THR A 255 18.37 24.78 -3.88
N TYR A 256 18.23 25.69 -2.90
CA TYR A 256 17.15 25.60 -1.91
C TYR A 256 15.79 25.86 -2.53
N PHE A 257 15.70 26.76 -3.50
CA PHE A 257 14.49 27.00 -4.27
C PHE A 257 14.03 25.72 -4.99
N SER A 258 14.90 25.08 -5.78
CA SER A 258 14.56 23.83 -6.47
C SER A 258 14.17 22.72 -5.50
N LEU A 259 14.88 22.58 -4.37
CA LEU A 259 14.57 21.55 -3.37
C LEU A 259 13.22 21.80 -2.68
N ALA A 260 12.89 23.05 -2.34
CA ALA A 260 11.60 23.43 -1.79
C ALA A 260 10.44 23.14 -2.76
N PHE A 261 10.64 23.43 -4.05
CA PHE A 261 9.65 23.13 -5.07
C PHE A 261 9.44 21.63 -5.29
N ILE A 262 10.51 20.83 -5.31
CA ILE A 262 10.41 19.37 -5.39
C ILE A 262 9.58 18.82 -4.23
N ILE A 263 9.89 19.24 -2.98
CA ILE A 263 9.13 18.82 -1.80
C ILE A 263 7.65 19.22 -1.92
N ALA A 264 7.36 20.45 -2.34
CA ALA A 264 6.00 20.91 -2.53
C ALA A 264 5.26 20.06 -3.59
N THR A 265 5.91 19.74 -4.72
CA THR A 265 5.32 18.88 -5.74
C THR A 265 5.12 17.45 -5.26
N ASP A 266 6.00 16.91 -4.43
CA ASP A 266 5.89 15.57 -3.87
C ASP A 266 4.73 15.45 -2.89
N ILE A 267 4.50 16.47 -2.06
CA ILE A 267 3.35 16.53 -1.15
C ILE A 267 2.05 16.53 -1.96
N MET A 268 1.96 17.39 -2.98
CA MET A 268 0.77 17.46 -3.84
C MET A 268 0.56 16.15 -4.60
N ALA A 269 1.61 15.60 -5.18
CA ALA A 269 1.56 14.34 -5.91
C ALA A 269 1.17 13.16 -5.03
N SER A 270 1.64 13.11 -3.78
CA SER A 270 1.28 12.09 -2.80
C SER A 270 -0.23 12.08 -2.52
N PHE A 271 -0.86 13.25 -2.36
CA PHE A 271 -2.31 13.32 -2.18
C PHE A 271 -3.07 12.90 -3.44
N VAL A 272 -2.62 13.36 -4.62
CA VAL A 272 -3.22 12.95 -5.91
C VAL A 272 -3.11 11.43 -6.09
N LEU A 273 -1.99 10.82 -5.74
CA LEU A 273 -1.78 9.37 -5.84
C LEU A 273 -2.71 8.59 -4.91
N GLY A 274 -2.96 9.11 -3.70
CA GLY A 274 -3.95 8.58 -2.76
C GLY A 274 -5.36 8.62 -3.30
N LEU A 275 -5.77 9.79 -3.80
CA LEU A 275 -7.10 10.03 -4.37
C LEU A 275 -7.35 9.14 -5.59
N VAL A 276 -6.36 9.05 -6.50
CA VAL A 276 -6.46 8.24 -7.71
C VAL A 276 -6.47 6.74 -7.37
N SER A 277 -5.60 6.27 -6.47
CA SER A 277 -5.46 4.84 -6.18
C SER A 277 -6.58 4.26 -5.32
N LYS A 278 -7.02 4.99 -4.29
CA LYS A 278 -7.91 4.48 -3.23
C LYS A 278 -9.17 5.31 -3.03
N GLY A 279 -9.29 6.46 -3.68
CA GLY A 279 -10.45 7.36 -3.53
C GLY A 279 -10.39 8.25 -2.28
N GLU A 280 -9.34 8.15 -1.46
CA GLU A 280 -9.17 8.95 -0.24
C GLU A 280 -7.81 9.64 -0.23
N GLU A 281 -7.80 10.93 0.11
CA GLU A 281 -6.55 11.72 0.19
C GLU A 281 -5.62 11.21 1.29
N LYS A 282 -6.17 10.68 2.39
CA LYS A 282 -5.41 10.19 3.55
C LYS A 282 -4.52 8.98 3.22
N GLU A 283 -4.94 8.17 2.24
CA GLU A 283 -4.15 7.04 1.76
C GLU A 283 -2.90 7.51 1.00
N GLY A 284 -2.92 8.76 0.52
CA GLY A 284 -1.81 9.41 -0.19
C GLY A 284 -0.54 9.54 0.65
N LEU A 285 -0.68 9.79 1.96
CA LEU A 285 0.43 10.03 2.90
C LEU A 285 1.48 8.91 2.90
N LYS A 286 1.08 7.68 2.58
CA LYS A 286 2.00 6.52 2.49
C LYS A 286 3.01 6.68 1.35
N TYR A 287 2.66 7.43 0.31
CA TYR A 287 3.51 7.66 -0.86
C TYR A 287 4.46 8.85 -0.68
N LEU A 288 4.20 9.77 0.26
CA LEU A 288 4.99 10.99 0.46
C LEU A 288 6.47 10.69 0.70
N LEU A 289 6.75 9.84 1.68
CA LEU A 289 8.13 9.53 2.09
C LEU A 289 8.94 8.80 1.00
N PRO A 290 8.44 7.72 0.36
CA PRO A 290 9.19 7.07 -0.71
C PRO A 290 9.34 7.97 -1.95
N LEU A 291 8.34 8.77 -2.29
CA LEU A 291 8.40 9.69 -3.42
C LEU A 291 9.48 10.77 -3.21
N ALA A 292 9.47 11.41 -2.03
CA ALA A 292 10.43 12.44 -1.67
C ALA A 292 11.88 11.93 -1.62
N LEU A 293 12.10 10.69 -1.15
CA LEU A 293 13.44 10.10 -1.15
C LEU A 293 13.96 9.88 -2.57
N VAL A 294 13.12 9.32 -3.46
CA VAL A 294 13.50 9.04 -4.84
C VAL A 294 13.75 10.35 -5.60
N SER A 295 12.87 11.34 -5.44
CA SER A 295 12.94 12.61 -6.14
C SER A 295 14.20 13.41 -5.77
N ILE A 296 14.53 13.49 -4.47
CA ILE A 296 15.73 14.17 -3.96
C ILE A 296 17.01 13.48 -4.45
N VAL A 297 17.05 12.14 -4.41
CA VAL A 297 18.22 11.38 -4.89
C VAL A 297 18.45 11.63 -6.38
N ILE A 298 17.39 11.58 -7.20
CA ILE A 298 17.50 11.83 -8.63
C ILE A 298 17.93 13.27 -8.91
N PHE A 299 17.38 14.25 -8.20
CA PHE A 299 17.78 15.65 -8.32
C PHE A 299 19.28 15.84 -8.08
N LEU A 300 19.82 15.24 -7.01
CA LEU A 300 21.24 15.32 -6.69
C LEU A 300 22.12 14.63 -7.75
N ILE A 301 21.74 13.45 -8.22
CA ILE A 301 22.45 12.72 -9.27
C ILE A 301 22.51 13.55 -10.56
N VAL A 302 21.35 14.03 -11.01
CA VAL A 302 21.23 14.83 -12.23
C VAL A 302 22.07 16.10 -12.12
N ARG A 303 22.00 16.79 -10.99
CA ARG A 303 22.77 18.01 -10.78
C ARG A 303 24.27 17.77 -10.81
N VAL A 304 24.77 16.75 -10.10
CA VAL A 304 26.20 16.41 -10.09
C VAL A 304 26.68 16.02 -11.49
N PHE A 305 25.89 15.19 -12.19
CA PHE A 305 26.20 14.78 -13.56
C PHE A 305 26.26 15.97 -14.52
N LEU A 306 25.24 16.82 -14.53
CA LEU A 306 25.19 17.99 -15.41
C LEU A 306 26.30 18.99 -15.08
N ARG A 307 26.56 19.26 -13.79
CA ARG A 307 27.66 20.15 -13.39
C ARG A 307 29.03 19.61 -13.81
N SER A 308 29.25 18.30 -13.70
CA SER A 308 30.49 17.68 -14.19
C SER A 308 30.63 17.77 -15.71
N TYR A 309 29.53 17.67 -16.45
CA TYR A 309 29.53 17.73 -17.91
C TYR A 309 29.73 19.16 -18.44
N PHE A 310 29.02 20.13 -17.86
CA PHE A 310 29.08 21.53 -18.29
C PHE A 310 30.20 22.33 -17.61
N GLY A 311 30.59 21.98 -16.39
CA GLY A 311 31.71 22.62 -15.69
C GLY A 311 33.09 22.23 -16.23
N GLY A 312 33.16 21.26 -17.15
CA GLY A 312 34.37 21.02 -17.95
C GLY A 312 34.46 21.88 -19.23
N LEU A 313 33.40 22.63 -19.55
CA LEU A 313 33.25 23.41 -20.78
C LEU A 313 33.46 24.93 -20.57
N PHE A 314 33.50 25.39 -19.32
CA PHE A 314 33.66 26.80 -18.93
C PHE A 314 34.73 26.95 -17.86
#